data_AF-H8YWL9-F1
#
_entry.id   AF-H8YWL9-F1
#
_cell.length_a   1.000
_cell.length_b   1.000
_cell.length_c   1.000
_cell.angle_alpha   90.00
_cell.angle_beta   90.00
_cell.angle_gamma   90.00
#
_symmetry.space_group_name_H-M   'P 1'
#
loop_
_entity.id
_entity.type
_entity.pdbx_description
1 polymer ?
#
loop_
_entity_poly.entity_id
_entity_poly.type
_entity_poly.pdbx_seq_one_letter_code
_entity_poly.pdbx_strand_id
1 'polypeptide(L)'
;MPILRAFRTTCLITTVAILLSGCLNGVQEEDLMHVDCMIPPDPGPCKGAIPGFYYDYDADRCQRFTYGGCDGARPFESMAACVKACGAKGNP
;
A
#
# COMPACT_ATOMS: atom_id res chain seq x y z
N MET A 1 16.34 16.69 -11.63
CA MET A 1 17.65 16.02 -11.79
C MET A 1 17.93 15.14 -10.56
N PRO A 2 17.56 13.86 -10.60
CA PRO A 2 18.36 12.84 -9.93
C PRO A 2 18.68 11.68 -10.90
N ILE A 3 19.96 11.61 -11.23
CA ILE A 3 20.82 10.43 -11.33
C ILE A 3 20.16 9.14 -11.85
N LEU A 4 20.34 8.97 -13.15
CA LEU A 4 20.38 7.73 -13.93
C LEU A 4 20.77 6.50 -13.09
N ARG A 5 19.79 5.71 -12.61
CA ARG A 5 20.06 4.34 -12.16
C ARG A 5 20.15 3.44 -13.38
N ALA A 6 21.40 3.11 -13.71
CA ALA A 6 21.77 2.10 -14.67
C ALA A 6 21.08 0.76 -14.37
N PHE A 7 20.05 0.43 -15.16
CA PHE A 7 19.71 -0.97 -15.43
C PHE A 7 20.77 -1.54 -16.36
N ARG A 8 21.90 -1.91 -15.75
CA ARG A 8 22.90 -2.77 -16.36
C ARG A 8 22.23 -4.13 -16.58
N THR A 9 22.46 -4.69 -17.77
CA THR A 9 22.16 -6.08 -18.18
C THR A 9 20.66 -6.40 -18.35
N THR A 10 20.09 -6.64 -19.54
CA THR A 10 20.67 -7.03 -20.83
C THR A 10 19.58 -6.86 -21.90
N CYS A 11 19.69 -5.88 -22.79
CA CYS A 11 18.85 -5.82 -23.99
C CYS A 11 19.74 -5.74 -25.24
N LEU A 12 20.66 -6.71 -25.35
CA LEU A 12 21.33 -7.09 -26.59
C LEU A 12 20.76 -8.39 -27.18
N ILE A 13 19.70 -8.94 -26.60
CA ILE A 13 19.02 -10.15 -27.09
C ILE A 13 17.63 -9.76 -27.61
N THR A 14 17.63 -8.89 -28.62
CA THR A 14 16.46 -8.15 -29.09
C THR A 14 15.65 -8.77 -30.22
N THR A 15 15.95 -9.95 -30.79
CA THR A 15 15.50 -10.15 -32.19
C THR A 15 14.56 -11.28 -32.59
N VAL A 16 14.10 -12.25 -31.76
CA VAL A 16 13.30 -13.37 -32.37
C VAL A 16 12.17 -13.95 -31.51
N ALA A 17 11.25 -13.14 -30.99
CA ALA A 17 10.00 -13.68 -30.42
C ALA A 17 8.77 -12.79 -30.61
N ILE A 18 8.64 -12.18 -31.79
CA ILE A 18 7.38 -11.57 -32.24
C ILE A 18 6.56 -12.66 -32.93
N LEU A 19 5.81 -13.46 -32.17
CA LEU A 19 4.66 -14.22 -32.68
C LEU A 19 3.48 -14.12 -31.70
N LEU A 20 2.94 -12.89 -31.64
CA LEU A 20 1.50 -12.58 -31.77
C LEU A 20 0.48 -13.05 -30.71
N SER A 21 0.72 -12.80 -29.43
CA SER A 21 -0.24 -12.07 -28.57
C SER A 21 0.30 -11.90 -27.16
N GLY A 22 0.65 -10.66 -26.81
CA GLY A 22 0.63 -10.15 -25.45
C GLY A 22 1.62 -10.78 -24.48
N CYS A 23 2.83 -10.23 -24.39
CA CYS A 23 3.33 -9.98 -23.05
C CYS A 23 2.31 -9.01 -22.44
N LEU A 24 1.41 -9.53 -21.60
CA LEU A 24 0.67 -8.75 -20.62
C LEU A 24 1.74 -8.05 -19.78
N ASN A 25 2.19 -6.93 -20.35
CA ASN A 25 3.07 -6.00 -19.71
C ASN A 25 2.38 -5.68 -18.40
N GLY A 26 3.09 -5.93 -17.32
CA GLY A 26 2.75 -5.43 -16.02
C GLY A 26 2.61 -3.92 -16.15
N VAL A 27 1.38 -3.47 -16.39
CA VAL A 27 0.88 -2.29 -15.72
C VAL A 27 0.91 -2.69 -14.25
N GLN A 28 2.04 -2.47 -13.57
CA GLN A 28 1.96 -2.39 -12.13
C GLN A 28 1.40 -1.01 -11.86
N GLU A 29 0.07 -0.98 -11.71
CA GLU A 29 -0.76 0.14 -11.26
C GLU A 29 0.04 1.11 -10.41
N GLU A 30 0.50 2.14 -11.08
CA GLU A 30 1.35 3.17 -10.54
C GLU A 30 0.45 4.30 -10.04
N ASP A 31 0.40 4.39 -8.71
CA ASP A 31 0.12 5.59 -7.93
C ASP A 31 -1.34 6.07 -7.84
N LEU A 32 -2.25 5.18 -7.42
CA LEU A 32 -3.43 5.62 -6.67
C LEU A 32 -3.26 5.22 -5.21
N MET A 33 -3.25 6.22 -4.33
CA MET A 33 -3.39 6.09 -2.88
C MET A 33 -4.42 5.00 -2.57
N HIS A 34 -4.02 3.96 -1.83
CA HIS A 34 -4.88 2.81 -1.56
C HIS A 34 -6.19 3.28 -0.90
N VAL A 35 -7.35 2.78 -1.35
CA VAL A 35 -8.65 3.24 -0.83
C VAL A 35 -8.74 3.13 0.70
N ASP A 36 -8.06 2.14 1.28
CA ASP A 36 -8.01 1.92 2.73
C ASP A 36 -7.33 3.08 3.49
N CYS A 37 -6.49 3.88 2.83
CA CYS A 37 -5.91 5.08 3.45
C CYS A 37 -6.98 6.12 3.81
N MET A 38 -8.10 6.15 3.07
CA MET A 38 -9.21 7.09 3.28
C MET A 38 -10.27 6.57 4.26
N ILE A 39 -10.15 5.32 4.72
CA ILE A 39 -11.14 4.73 5.61
C ILE A 39 -10.89 5.22 7.05
N PRO A 40 -11.84 5.93 7.68
CA PRO A 40 -11.70 6.32 9.08
C PRO A 40 -11.76 5.08 9.99
N PRO A 41 -11.00 5.06 11.10
CA PRO A 41 -11.05 3.96 12.05
C PRO A 41 -12.39 3.94 12.79
N ASP A 42 -13.01 2.78 12.93
CA ASP A 42 -14.24 2.60 13.70
C ASP A 42 -14.11 1.35 14.60
N PRO A 43 -14.14 1.51 15.94
CA PRO A 43 -14.10 0.37 16.86
C PRO A 43 -15.26 -0.61 16.72
N GLY A 44 -16.45 -0.15 16.28
CA GLY A 44 -17.66 -0.96 16.30
C GLY A 44 -18.17 -1.25 17.74
N PRO A 45 -19.30 -1.98 17.86
CA PRO A 45 -19.99 -2.21 19.14
C PRO A 45 -19.40 -3.35 19.98
N CYS A 46 -18.63 -4.26 19.37
CA CYS A 46 -17.97 -5.34 20.11
C CYS A 46 -16.88 -4.81 21.05
N LYS A 47 -16.57 -5.55 22.12
CA LYS A 47 -15.62 -5.14 23.18
C LYS A 47 -14.28 -5.87 23.11
N GLY A 48 -13.90 -6.36 21.93
CA GLY A 48 -12.58 -6.92 21.69
C GLY A 48 -11.49 -5.85 21.77
N ALA A 49 -10.26 -6.28 22.05
CA ALA A 49 -9.08 -5.41 22.10
C ALA A 49 -8.14 -5.74 20.93
N ILE A 50 -8.65 -5.65 19.70
CA ILE A 50 -7.90 -6.04 18.51
C ILE A 50 -7.13 -4.81 17.99
N PRO A 51 -5.80 -4.88 17.80
CA PRO A 51 -5.06 -3.76 17.24
C PRO A 51 -5.48 -3.51 15.79
N GLY A 52 -5.79 -2.27 15.46
CA GLY A 52 -6.02 -1.80 14.10
C GLY A 52 -5.13 -0.60 13.78
N PHE A 53 -4.94 -0.35 12.48
CA PHE A 53 -4.16 0.78 12.00
C PHE A 53 -4.92 1.53 10.90
N TYR A 54 -4.73 2.84 10.85
CA TYR A 54 -5.32 3.74 9.86
C TYR A 54 -4.34 4.85 9.53
N TYR A 55 -4.51 5.51 8.38
CA TYR A 55 -3.70 6.66 8.01
C TYR A 55 -4.38 7.94 8.51
N ASP A 56 -3.67 8.71 9.33
CA ASP A 56 -4.10 10.01 9.82
C ASP A 56 -3.54 11.09 8.88
N TYR A 57 -4.43 11.73 8.12
CA TYR A 57 -4.10 12.79 7.17
C TYR A 57 -3.64 14.08 7.85
N ASP A 58 -4.15 14.38 9.04
CA ASP A 58 -3.77 15.58 9.78
C ASP A 58 -2.35 15.44 10.34
N ALA A 59 -2.00 14.21 10.75
CA ALA A 59 -0.67 13.88 11.26
C ALA A 59 0.31 13.37 10.19
N ASP A 60 -0.15 13.20 8.94
CA ASP A 60 0.60 12.60 7.82
C ASP A 60 1.31 11.28 8.19
N ARG A 61 0.64 10.43 8.98
CA ARG A 61 1.23 9.17 9.47
C ARG A 61 0.21 8.11 9.81
N CYS A 62 0.64 6.86 9.75
CA CYS A 62 -0.15 5.74 10.25
C CYS A 62 -0.23 5.73 11.78
N GLN A 63 -1.42 5.53 12.32
CA GLN A 63 -1.68 5.46 13.76
C GLN A 63 -2.37 4.15 14.14
N ARG A 64 -2.22 3.78 15.42
CA ARG A 64 -2.90 2.61 16.01
C ARG A 64 -4.21 3.03 16.67
N PHE A 65 -5.23 2.19 16.56
CA PHE A 65 -6.43 2.26 17.37
C PHE A 65 -6.87 0.85 17.84
N THR A 66 -7.91 0.77 18.67
CA THR A 66 -8.49 -0.49 19.13
C THR A 66 -9.78 -0.80 18.38
N TYR A 67 -9.79 -1.89 17.65
CA TYR A 67 -10.97 -2.44 16.98
C TYR A 67 -11.68 -3.44 17.89
N GLY A 68 -13.00 -3.28 18.01
CA GLY A 68 -13.89 -4.07 18.85
C GLY A 68 -14.12 -5.50 18.35
N GLY A 69 -13.86 -5.77 17.06
CA GLY A 69 -13.94 -7.12 16.48
C GLY A 69 -15.20 -7.43 15.68
N CYS A 70 -16.18 -6.53 15.66
CA CYS A 70 -17.35 -6.63 14.79
C CYS A 70 -17.88 -5.24 14.43
N ASP A 71 -18.59 -5.15 13.31
CA ASP A 71 -19.39 -3.99 12.86
C ASP A 71 -18.70 -2.62 13.01
N GLY A 72 -17.39 -2.58 12.79
CA GLY A 72 -16.59 -1.36 12.68
C GLY A 72 -15.56 -1.52 11.56
N ALA A 73 -14.72 -0.52 11.38
CA ALA A 73 -13.73 -0.45 10.31
C ALA A 73 -12.32 -0.61 10.87
N ARG A 74 -11.63 -1.66 10.42
CA ARG A 74 -10.19 -1.90 10.65
C ARG A 74 -9.44 -1.80 9.32
N PRO A 75 -9.01 -0.60 8.89
CA PRO A 75 -8.42 -0.42 7.56
C PRO A 75 -7.18 -1.28 7.34
N PHE A 76 -6.29 -1.35 8.34
CA PHE A 76 -5.09 -2.17 8.27
C PHE A 76 -4.90 -3.02 9.53
N GLU A 77 -4.36 -4.22 9.34
CA GLU A 77 -4.02 -5.15 10.43
C GLU A 77 -2.62 -4.92 11.01
N SER A 78 -1.75 -4.21 10.28
CA SER A 78 -0.39 -3.93 10.71
C SER A 78 0.06 -2.52 10.32
N MET A 79 0.95 -1.95 11.13
CA MET A 79 1.60 -0.67 10.84
C MET A 79 2.35 -0.70 9.49
N ALA A 80 3.05 -1.80 9.22
CA ALA A 80 3.82 -1.95 7.99
C ALA A 80 2.92 -1.96 6.74
N ALA A 81 1.76 -2.60 6.81
CA ALA A 81 0.78 -2.58 5.73
C ALA A 81 0.26 -1.16 5.47
N CYS A 82 -0.11 -0.42 6.52
CA CYS A 82 -0.54 0.97 6.41
C CYS A 82 0.56 1.85 5.79
N VAL A 83 1.79 1.79 6.31
CA VAL A 83 2.92 2.60 5.82
C VAL A 83 3.22 2.30 4.35
N LYS A 84 3.21 1.01 3.98
CA LYS A 84 3.44 0.59 2.60
C LYS A 84 2.32 1.06 1.66
N ALA A 85 1.07 0.99 2.10
CA ALA A 85 -0.09 1.32 1.28
C ALA A 85 -0.28 2.83 1.11
N CYS A 86 0.00 3.62 2.16
CA CYS A 86 -0.28 5.05 2.20
C CYS A 86 0.95 5.94 2.00
N GLY A 87 2.14 5.36 1.82
CA GLY A 87 3.38 6.12 1.62
C GLY A 87 3.82 6.93 2.84
N ALA A 88 3.29 6.61 4.03
CA ALA A 88 3.58 7.33 5.26
C ALA A 88 5.07 7.24 5.62
N LYS A 89 5.66 8.34 6.10
CA LYS A 89 7.03 8.33 6.64
C LYS A 89 7.01 7.64 8.02
N GLY A 90 7.35 6.35 8.14
CA GLY A 90 7.48 5.68 9.46
C GLY A 90 8.81 6.03 10.16
N ASN A 91 9.00 6.04 11.49
CA ASN A 91 8.24 5.79 12.74
C ASN A 91 9.21 6.19 13.92
N PRO A 92 8.85 6.43 15.21
CA PRO A 92 7.59 6.36 15.96
C PRO A 92 6.87 7.70 16.24
#